data_AF-A0A7S0AC33-F1
#
_entry.id   AF-A0A7S0AC33-F1
#
_cell.length_a   1.000
_cell.length_b   1.000
_cell.length_c   1.000
_cell.angle_alpha   90.00
_cell.angle_beta   90.00
_cell.angle_gamma   90.00
#
_symmetry.space_group_name_H-M   'P 1'
#
loop_
_entity.id
_entity.type
_entity.pdbx_description
1 polymer ?
#
loop_
_entity_poly.entity_id
_entity_poly.type
_entity_poly.pdbx_seq_one_letter_code
_entity_poly.pdbx_strand_id
1 'polypeptide(L)'
;REPQELKAAIKLGTDAGVESSLVDEANRIYVIEERRASAMESVRQAIRSKDVAALQVAIEEGSSAGIQQSLVEEASQLMMLQKKREVAQISLHEAMISRDIGALRAAIDAGKRVDVEAGILERASTMLGKEELRSTTTAALRVAVSNRDVVALETALEESHNLDIESSLVQEAERVLGVERRR
;
A
#
# COMPACT_ATOMS: atom_id res chain seq x y z
N ARG A 1 -8.55 5.66 37.21
CA ARG A 1 -7.61 5.91 38.32
C ARG A 1 -6.26 5.43 37.84
N GLU A 2 -5.21 6.19 38.07
CA GLU A 2 -3.89 5.75 37.61
C GLU A 2 -3.44 4.57 38.49
N PRO A 3 -2.83 3.51 37.91
CA PRO A 3 -2.37 2.36 38.69
C PRO A 3 -1.48 2.76 39.88
N GLN A 4 -0.70 3.84 39.73
CA GLN A 4 0.15 4.38 40.79
C GLN A 4 -0.63 4.88 42.01
N GLU A 5 -1.77 5.55 41.80
CA GLU A 5 -2.64 6.01 42.90
C GLU A 5 -3.22 4.82 43.66
N LEU A 6 -3.62 3.77 42.93
CA LEU A 6 -4.19 2.57 43.54
C LEU A 6 -3.15 1.82 44.38
N LYS A 7 -1.92 1.70 43.87
CA LYS A 7 -0.79 1.10 44.61
C LYS A 7 -0.47 1.85 45.89
N ALA A 8 -0.44 3.18 45.86
CA ALA A 8 -0.21 4.01 47.03
C ALA A 8 -1.33 3.86 48.07
N ALA A 9 -2.59 3.83 47.62
CA ALA A 9 -3.74 3.63 48.50
C ALA A 9 -3.75 2.25 49.16
N ILE A 10 -3.41 1.19 48.42
CA ILE A 10 -3.28 -0.17 48.96
C ILE A 10 -2.23 -0.19 50.07
N LYS A 11 -1.04 0.38 49.82
CA LYS A 11 0.04 0.45 50.81
C LYS A 11 -0.40 1.17 52.09
N LEU A 12 -1.03 2.34 51.96
CA LEU A 12 -1.54 3.10 53.10
C LEU A 12 -2.60 2.32 53.88
N GLY A 13 -3.49 1.61 53.19
CA GLY A 13 -4.49 0.74 53.83
C GLY A 13 -3.85 -0.41 54.60
N THR A 14 -2.84 -1.06 54.02
CA THR A 14 -2.07 -2.12 54.69
C THR A 14 -1.38 -1.59 55.94
N ASP A 15 -0.71 -0.43 55.86
CA ASP A 15 0.00 0.19 56.99
C ASP A 15 -0.96 0.64 58.10
N ALA A 16 -2.20 1.01 57.75
CA ALA A 16 -3.25 1.37 58.69
C ALA A 16 -4.01 0.18 59.30
N GLY A 17 -3.67 -1.06 58.92
CA GLY A 17 -4.31 -2.26 59.45
C GLY A 17 -5.69 -2.56 58.87
N VAL A 18 -5.95 -2.16 57.61
CA VAL A 18 -7.15 -2.57 56.87
C VAL A 18 -7.20 -4.10 56.77
N GLU A 19 -8.41 -4.66 56.82
CA GLU A 19 -8.65 -6.10 56.74
C GLU A 19 -7.98 -6.74 55.50
N SER A 20 -7.30 -7.87 55.70
CA SER A 20 -6.53 -8.57 54.64
C SER A 20 -7.37 -8.89 53.41
N SER A 21 -8.63 -9.26 53.58
CA SER A 21 -9.55 -9.60 52.49
C SER A 21 -9.80 -8.43 51.53
N LEU A 22 -9.88 -7.20 52.06
CA LEU A 22 -10.05 -5.98 51.27
C LEU A 22 -8.75 -5.58 50.56
N VAL A 23 -7.60 -5.80 51.21
CA VAL A 23 -6.27 -5.58 50.60
C VAL A 23 -6.05 -6.53 49.42
N ASP A 24 -6.43 -7.80 49.55
CA ASP A 24 -6.32 -8.80 48.49
C ASP A 24 -7.21 -8.44 47.29
N GLU A 25 -8.45 -8.01 47.54
CA GLU A 25 -9.34 -7.57 46.46
C GLU A 25 -8.81 -6.31 45.76
N ALA A 26 -8.30 -5.33 46.53
CA ALA A 26 -7.67 -4.15 45.95
C ALA A 26 -6.43 -4.50 45.11
N ASN A 27 -5.61 -5.47 45.53
CA ASN A 27 -4.48 -5.97 44.76
C ASN A 27 -4.91 -6.64 43.45
N ARG A 28 -6.02 -7.40 43.43
CA ARG A 28 -6.55 -7.96 42.17
C ARG A 28 -6.96 -6.86 41.19
N ILE A 29 -7.65 -5.84 41.69
CA ILE A 29 -8.03 -4.66 40.89
C ILE A 29 -6.78 -3.94 40.39
N TYR A 30 -5.75 -3.77 41.22
CA TYR A 30 -4.47 -3.17 40.82
C TYR A 30 -3.85 -3.87 39.61
N VAL A 31 -3.73 -5.20 39.66
CA VAL A 31 -3.13 -5.98 38.56
C VAL A 31 -3.92 -5.83 37.27
N ILE A 32 -5.26 -5.82 37.34
CA ILE A 32 -6.12 -5.61 36.17
C ILE A 32 -5.91 -4.21 35.57
N GLU A 33 -5.90 -3.17 36.41
CA GLU A 33 -5.74 -1.79 35.96
C GLU A 33 -4.32 -1.51 35.43
N GLU A 34 -3.30 -2.10 36.04
CA GLU A 34 -1.91 -2.04 35.54
C GLU A 34 -1.78 -2.71 34.17
N ARG A 35 -2.37 -3.89 33.99
CA ARG A 35 -2.41 -4.58 32.68
C ARG A 35 -3.13 -3.75 31.63
N ARG A 36 -4.26 -3.13 31.98
CA ARG A 36 -5.02 -2.23 31.08
C ARG A 36 -4.20 -1.01 30.69
N ALA A 37 -3.53 -0.37 31.64
CA ALA A 37 -2.70 0.80 31.37
C ALA A 37 -1.53 0.45 30.44
N SER A 38 -0.86 -0.69 30.68
CA SER A 38 0.20 -1.18 29.81
C SER A 38 -0.30 -1.46 28.40
N ALA A 39 -1.40 -2.21 28.26
CA ALA A 39 -1.97 -2.53 26.95
C ALA A 39 -2.44 -1.28 26.19
N MET A 40 -2.99 -0.29 26.90
CA MET A 40 -3.38 0.99 26.31
C MET A 40 -2.17 1.75 25.74
N GLU A 41 -1.03 1.76 26.45
CA GLU A 41 0.18 2.39 25.94
C GLU A 41 0.77 1.62 24.74
N SER A 42 0.77 0.29 24.79
CA SER A 42 1.17 -0.56 23.64
C SER A 42 0.36 -0.22 22.39
N VAL A 43 -0.97 -0.10 22.50
CA VAL A 43 -1.84 0.25 21.36
C VAL A 43 -1.55 1.65 20.83
N ARG A 44 -1.36 2.64 21.72
CA ARG A 44 -1.01 4.00 21.30
C ARG A 44 0.34 4.06 20.60
N GLN A 45 1.33 3.33 21.10
CA GLN A 45 2.64 3.25 20.46
C GLN A 45 2.54 2.58 19.08
N ALA A 46 1.78 1.50 18.96
CA ALA A 46 1.55 0.82 17.70
C ALA A 46 0.86 1.74 16.68
N ILE A 47 -0.19 2.49 17.09
CA ILE A 47 -0.86 3.49 16.25
C ILE A 47 0.12 4.55 15.74
N ARG A 48 0.98 5.08 16.62
CA ARG A 48 2.00 6.09 16.23
C ARG A 48 3.01 5.53 15.23
N SER A 49 3.47 4.29 15.44
CA SER A 49 4.45 3.64 14.56
C SER A 49 3.87 3.25 13.20
N LYS A 50 2.56 3.00 13.13
CA LYS A 50 1.84 2.41 11.98
C LYS A 50 2.41 1.06 11.53
N ASP A 51 3.20 0.40 12.37
CA ASP A 51 3.74 -0.92 12.08
C ASP A 51 2.65 -1.99 12.22
N VAL A 52 2.47 -2.80 11.18
CA VAL A 52 1.37 -3.78 11.10
C VAL A 52 1.51 -4.88 12.14
N ALA A 53 2.74 -5.34 12.40
CA ALA A 53 2.99 -6.40 13.38
C ALA A 53 2.76 -5.88 14.81
N ALA A 54 3.26 -4.67 15.11
CA ALA A 54 3.03 -4.01 16.39
C ALA A 54 1.53 -3.73 16.63
N LEU A 55 0.80 -3.29 15.60
CA LEU A 55 -0.65 -3.09 15.68
C LEU A 55 -1.38 -4.39 15.99
N GLN A 56 -1.03 -5.48 15.32
CA GLN A 56 -1.66 -6.78 15.57
C GLN A 56 -1.47 -7.24 17.01
N VAL A 57 -0.23 -7.25 17.51
CA VAL A 57 0.07 -7.65 18.90
C VAL A 57 -0.66 -6.75 19.89
N ALA A 58 -0.61 -5.44 19.70
CA ALA A 58 -1.24 -4.50 20.62
C ALA A 58 -2.77 -4.59 20.65
N ILE A 59 -3.42 -4.85 19.50
CA ILE A 59 -4.87 -5.10 19.43
C ILE A 59 -5.23 -6.34 20.24
N GLU A 60 -4.51 -7.46 20.05
CA GLU A 60 -4.74 -8.71 20.78
C GLU A 60 -4.57 -8.53 22.30
N GLU A 61 -3.51 -7.83 22.72
CA GLU A 61 -3.26 -7.48 24.12
C GLU A 61 -4.35 -6.56 24.69
N GLY A 62 -4.73 -5.52 23.95
CA GLY A 62 -5.75 -4.54 24.33
C GLY A 62 -7.13 -5.18 24.52
N SER A 63 -7.56 -6.00 23.56
CA SER A 63 -8.80 -6.76 23.66
C SER A 63 -8.79 -7.70 24.87
N SER A 64 -7.69 -8.41 25.11
CA SER A 64 -7.55 -9.34 26.22
C SER A 64 -7.51 -8.64 27.59
N ALA A 65 -6.98 -7.42 27.66
CA ALA A 65 -6.98 -6.59 28.87
C ALA A 65 -8.32 -5.87 29.10
N GLY A 66 -9.23 -5.91 28.12
CA GLY A 66 -10.52 -5.22 28.18
C GLY A 66 -10.36 -3.69 28.25
N ILE A 67 -9.43 -3.13 27.45
CA ILE A 67 -9.31 -1.68 27.29
C ILE A 67 -10.49 -1.12 26.49
N GLN A 68 -10.55 0.20 26.34
CA GLN A 68 -11.62 0.87 25.61
C GLN A 68 -11.71 0.39 24.16
N GLN A 69 -12.91 -0.09 23.79
CA GLN A 69 -13.21 -0.66 22.48
C GLN A 69 -12.87 0.29 21.31
N SER A 70 -13.14 1.58 21.46
CA SER A 70 -12.87 2.58 20.41
C SER A 70 -11.39 2.69 20.03
N LEU A 71 -10.47 2.51 21.00
CA LEU A 71 -9.03 2.55 20.74
C LEU A 71 -8.56 1.30 19.96
N VAL A 72 -9.13 0.13 20.29
CA VAL A 72 -8.86 -1.12 19.56
C VAL A 72 -9.42 -1.06 18.14
N GLU A 73 -10.60 -0.47 17.96
CA GLU A 73 -11.21 -0.25 16.65
C GLU A 73 -10.38 0.69 15.78
N GLU A 74 -9.89 1.80 16.34
CA GLU A 74 -8.97 2.71 15.66
C GLU A 74 -7.70 1.99 15.18
N ALA A 75 -7.04 1.25 16.08
CA ALA A 75 -5.87 0.46 15.73
C ALA A 75 -6.16 -0.58 14.64
N SER A 76 -7.31 -1.24 14.71
CA SER A 76 -7.75 -2.24 13.72
C SER A 76 -7.98 -1.63 12.34
N GLN A 77 -8.63 -0.46 12.28
CA GLN A 77 -8.84 0.27 11.03
C GLN A 77 -7.51 0.70 10.41
N LEU A 78 -6.59 1.22 11.23
CA LEU A 78 -5.26 1.60 10.78
C LEU A 78 -4.48 0.39 10.25
N MET A 79 -4.51 -0.75 10.95
CA MET A 79 -3.87 -1.99 10.50
C MET A 79 -4.41 -2.44 9.14
N MET A 80 -5.74 -2.42 8.95
CA MET A 80 -6.35 -2.77 7.66
C MET A 80 -5.92 -1.82 6.55
N LEU A 81 -5.83 -0.51 6.83
CA LEU A 81 -5.36 0.47 5.85
C LEU A 81 -3.90 0.21 5.45
N GLN A 82 -3.02 -0.08 6.41
CA GLN A 82 -1.62 -0.39 6.13
C GLN A 82 -1.46 -1.67 5.30
N LYS A 83 -2.20 -2.74 5.63
CA LYS A 83 -2.22 -3.98 4.83
C LYS A 83 -2.68 -3.72 3.40
N LYS A 84 -3.72 -2.91 3.20
CA LYS A 84 -4.18 -2.53 1.86
C LYS A 84 -3.12 -1.74 1.10
N ARG A 85 -2.38 -0.85 1.78
CA ARG A 85 -1.27 -0.09 1.19
C ARG A 85 -0.12 -1.00 0.75
N GLU A 86 0.26 -1.97 1.58
CA GLU A 86 1.29 -2.96 1.25
C GLU A 86 0.90 -3.78 0.02
N VAL A 87 -0.33 -4.31 -0.02
CA VAL A 87 -0.84 -5.04 -1.20
C VAL A 87 -0.82 -4.16 -2.45
N ALA A 88 -1.26 -2.91 -2.35
CA ALA A 88 -1.25 -1.98 -3.49
C ALA A 88 0.18 -1.70 -3.98
N GLN A 89 1.16 -1.57 -3.08
CA GLN A 89 2.57 -1.40 -3.44
C GLN A 89 3.13 -2.64 -4.17
N ILE A 90 2.82 -3.85 -3.69
CA ILE A 90 3.22 -5.10 -4.34
C ILE A 90 2.61 -5.18 -5.74
N SER A 91 1.30 -5.00 -5.87
CA SER A 91 0.62 -5.04 -7.18
C SER A 91 1.15 -4.00 -8.15
N LEU A 92 1.50 -2.81 -7.66
CA LEU A 92 2.09 -1.75 -8.49
C LEU A 92 3.50 -2.13 -8.96
N HIS A 93 4.31 -2.73 -8.10
CA HIS A 93 5.63 -3.23 -8.48
C HIS A 93 5.54 -4.35 -9.52
N GLU A 94 4.64 -5.33 -9.31
CA GLU A 94 4.41 -6.42 -10.26
C GLU A 94 3.92 -5.89 -11.62
N ALA A 95 3.00 -4.93 -11.63
CA ALA A 95 2.52 -4.29 -12.85
C ALA A 95 3.63 -3.54 -13.60
N MET A 96 4.56 -2.89 -12.87
CA MET A 96 5.72 -2.24 -13.48
C MET A 96 6.71 -3.24 -14.07
N ILE A 97 6.88 -4.41 -13.47
CA ILE A 97 7.73 -5.47 -14.01
C ILE A 97 7.10 -6.07 -15.27
N SER A 98 5.81 -6.40 -15.23
CA SER A 98 5.11 -7.01 -16.36
C SER A 98 4.90 -6.06 -17.52
N ARG A 99 4.90 -4.74 -17.25
CA ARG A 99 4.56 -3.67 -18.20
C ARG A 99 3.20 -3.84 -18.86
N ASP A 100 2.31 -4.60 -18.23
CA ASP A 100 0.94 -4.77 -18.71
C ASP A 100 0.14 -3.49 -18.46
N ILE A 101 -0.35 -2.87 -19.53
CA ILE A 101 -1.09 -1.59 -19.49
C ILE A 101 -2.32 -1.70 -18.58
N GLY A 102 -3.05 -2.82 -18.63
CA GLY A 102 -4.24 -3.06 -17.82
C GLY A 102 -3.91 -3.15 -16.34
N ALA A 103 -2.88 -3.94 -15.99
CA ALA A 103 -2.38 -4.10 -14.64
C ALA A 103 -1.83 -2.78 -14.08
N LEU A 104 -1.10 -2.00 -14.88
CA LEU A 104 -0.57 -0.69 -14.48
C LEU A 104 -1.70 0.27 -14.12
N ARG A 105 -2.73 0.41 -14.99
CA ARG A 105 -3.90 1.25 -14.71
C ARG A 105 -4.59 0.84 -13.41
N ALA A 106 -4.89 -0.46 -13.28
CA ALA A 106 -5.59 -0.98 -12.12
C ALA A 106 -4.79 -0.78 -10.82
N ALA A 107 -3.48 -1.04 -10.85
CA ALA A 107 -2.61 -0.87 -9.70
C ALA A 107 -2.42 0.61 -9.30
N ILE A 108 -2.28 1.52 -10.28
CA ILE A 108 -2.20 2.97 -10.02
C ILE A 108 -3.48 3.45 -9.34
N ASP A 109 -4.64 3.05 -9.83
CA ASP A 109 -5.93 3.43 -9.24
C ASP A 109 -6.11 2.86 -7.83
N ALA A 110 -5.72 1.60 -7.60
CA ALA A 110 -5.70 1.00 -6.28
C ALA A 110 -4.76 1.75 -5.32
N GLY A 111 -3.56 2.10 -5.78
CA GLY A 111 -2.56 2.84 -5.02
C GLY A 111 -3.02 4.24 -4.63
N LYS A 112 -3.70 4.96 -5.53
CA LYS A 112 -4.31 6.27 -5.23
C LYS A 112 -5.37 6.19 -4.13
N ARG A 113 -6.19 5.13 -4.12
CA ARG A 113 -7.26 4.96 -3.11
C ARG A 113 -6.74 4.70 -1.70
N VAL A 114 -5.50 4.21 -1.56
CA VAL A 114 -4.88 3.88 -0.27
C VAL A 114 -3.66 4.76 0.05
N ASP A 115 -3.50 5.85 -0.72
CA ASP A 115 -2.47 6.86 -0.53
C ASP A 115 -1.05 6.25 -0.52
N VAL A 116 -0.75 5.45 -1.55
CA VAL A 116 0.62 5.00 -1.83
C VAL A 116 1.50 6.21 -2.12
N GLU A 117 2.77 6.13 -1.74
CA GLU A 117 3.76 7.20 -1.93
C GLU A 117 3.76 7.74 -3.38
N ALA A 118 3.68 9.08 -3.48
CA ALA A 118 3.53 9.79 -4.75
C ALA A 118 4.65 9.46 -5.76
N GLY A 119 5.90 9.31 -5.31
CA GLY A 119 7.02 8.98 -6.20
C GLY A 119 6.94 7.57 -6.80
N ILE A 120 6.24 6.63 -6.16
CA ILE A 120 5.97 5.32 -6.76
C ILE A 120 4.85 5.44 -7.80
N LEU A 121 3.77 6.16 -7.47
CA LEU A 121 2.65 6.41 -8.39
C LEU A 121 3.08 7.18 -9.65
N GLU A 122 3.97 8.16 -9.53
CA GLU A 122 4.50 8.94 -10.65
C GLU A 122 5.33 8.08 -11.60
N ARG A 123 6.20 7.21 -11.06
CA ARG A 123 6.99 6.27 -11.86
C ARG A 123 6.11 5.29 -12.61
N ALA A 124 5.12 4.70 -11.94
CA ALA A 124 4.16 3.81 -12.59
C ALA A 124 3.33 4.53 -13.66
N SER A 125 2.88 5.76 -13.40
CA SER A 125 2.11 6.55 -14.37
C SER A 125 2.93 6.94 -15.60
N THR A 126 4.21 7.29 -15.42
CA THR A 126 5.14 7.57 -16.52
C THR A 126 5.37 6.32 -17.37
N MET A 127 5.54 5.16 -16.72
CA MET A 127 5.67 3.88 -17.42
C MET A 127 4.41 3.54 -18.20
N LEU A 128 3.23 3.69 -17.59
CA LEU A 128 1.94 3.49 -18.25
C LEU A 128 1.83 4.33 -19.53
N GLY A 129 2.13 5.64 -19.45
CA GLY A 129 2.07 6.52 -20.62
C GLY A 129 3.02 6.09 -21.75
N LYS A 130 4.22 5.61 -21.41
CA LYS A 130 5.16 5.07 -22.41
C LYS A 130 4.65 3.79 -23.07
N GLU A 131 4.12 2.85 -22.30
CA GLU A 131 3.62 1.58 -22.84
C GLU A 131 2.33 1.77 -23.65
N GLU A 132 1.45 2.69 -23.25
CA GLU A 132 0.28 3.10 -24.04
C GLU A 132 0.69 3.67 -25.39
N LEU A 133 1.66 4.59 -25.40
CA LEU A 133 2.17 5.20 -26.64
C LEU A 133 2.82 4.14 -27.55
N ARG A 134 3.61 3.23 -26.99
CA ARG A 134 4.17 2.09 -27.74
C ARG A 134 3.08 1.22 -28.37
N SER A 135 2.02 0.91 -27.62
CA SER A 135 0.88 0.13 -28.11
C SER A 135 0.15 0.85 -29.25
N THR A 136 -0.09 2.15 -29.14
CA THR A 136 -0.77 2.94 -30.19
C THR A 136 0.07 3.05 -31.45
N THR A 137 1.37 3.33 -31.33
CA THR A 137 2.28 3.41 -32.47
C THR A 137 2.41 2.05 -33.17
N THR A 138 2.48 0.95 -32.41
CA THR A 138 2.49 -0.41 -32.98
C THR A 138 1.19 -0.71 -33.77
N ALA A 139 0.03 -0.28 -33.25
CA ALA A 139 -1.24 -0.43 -33.93
C ALA A 139 -1.30 0.41 -35.22
N ALA A 140 -0.86 1.66 -35.16
CA ALA A 140 -0.78 2.55 -36.31
C ALA A 140 0.13 1.97 -37.41
N LEU A 141 1.31 1.47 -37.02
CA LEU A 141 2.26 0.84 -37.93
C LEU A 141 1.63 -0.38 -38.65
N ARG A 142 0.89 -1.22 -37.91
CA ARG A 142 0.19 -2.37 -38.51
C ARG A 142 -0.85 -1.95 -39.55
N VAL A 143 -1.62 -0.89 -39.27
CA VAL A 143 -2.60 -0.35 -40.21
C VAL A 143 -1.92 0.25 -41.44
N ALA A 144 -0.85 1.02 -41.25
CA ALA A 144 -0.08 1.64 -42.33
C ALA A 144 0.55 0.59 -43.27
N VAL A 145 1.10 -0.50 -42.71
CA VAL A 145 1.60 -1.66 -43.47
C VAL A 145 0.48 -2.31 -44.29
N SER A 146 -0.67 -2.56 -43.67
CA SER A 146 -1.81 -3.21 -44.33
C SER A 146 -2.35 -2.37 -45.50
N ASN A 147 -2.40 -1.06 -45.33
CA ASN A 147 -2.92 -0.14 -46.33
C ASN A 147 -1.86 0.30 -47.35
N ARG A 148 -0.58 -0.01 -47.12
CA ARG A 148 0.57 0.48 -47.89
C ARG A 148 0.58 2.00 -48.02
N ASP A 149 0.14 2.69 -46.98
CA ASP A 149 0.10 4.14 -46.93
C ASP A 149 1.49 4.68 -46.59
N VAL A 150 2.16 5.27 -47.58
CA VAL A 150 3.54 5.77 -47.48
C VAL A 150 3.68 6.83 -46.39
N VAL A 151 2.74 7.77 -46.31
CA VAL A 151 2.82 8.89 -45.35
C VAL A 151 2.59 8.38 -43.92
N ALA A 152 1.62 7.49 -43.75
CA ALA A 152 1.36 6.86 -42.45
C ALA A 152 2.53 5.96 -42.00
N LEU A 153 3.17 5.25 -42.93
CA LEU A 153 4.35 4.41 -42.65
C LEU A 153 5.53 5.25 -42.17
N GLU A 154 5.84 6.35 -42.86
CA GLU A 154 6.94 7.25 -42.47
C GLU A 154 6.73 7.80 -41.07
N THR A 155 5.52 8.30 -40.79
CA THR A 155 5.16 8.87 -39.48
C THR A 155 5.26 7.82 -38.37
N ALA A 156 4.66 6.64 -38.59
CA ALA A 156 4.66 5.58 -37.58
C ALA A 156 6.06 4.97 -37.34
N LEU A 157 6.93 4.92 -38.36
CA LEU A 157 8.31 4.47 -38.23
C LEU A 157 9.16 5.47 -37.44
N GLU A 158 9.02 6.77 -37.73
CA GLU A 158 9.70 7.83 -36.97
C GLU A 158 9.32 7.77 -35.48
N GLU A 159 8.02 7.67 -35.18
CA GLU A 159 7.55 7.48 -33.80
C GLU A 159 8.08 6.17 -33.18
N SER A 160 8.11 5.07 -33.94
CA SER A 160 8.62 3.78 -33.45
C SER A 160 10.09 3.85 -33.06
N HIS A 161 10.92 4.55 -33.86
CA HIS A 161 12.33 4.77 -33.55
C HIS A 161 12.50 5.66 -32.33
N ASN A 162 11.71 6.74 -32.20
CA ASN A 162 11.74 7.62 -31.02
C ASN A 162 11.35 6.91 -29.72
N LEU A 163 10.63 5.79 -29.82
CA LEU A 163 10.18 4.97 -28.70
C LEU A 163 11.03 3.71 -28.46
N ASP A 164 12.10 3.53 -29.24
CA ASP A 164 12.94 2.32 -29.24
C ASP A 164 12.11 1.03 -29.38
N ILE A 165 11.12 1.03 -30.29
CA ILE A 165 10.30 -0.15 -30.60
C ILE A 165 11.06 -1.02 -31.59
N GLU A 166 11.76 -2.03 -31.07
CA GLU A 166 12.37 -3.06 -31.91
C GLU A 166 11.37 -4.21 -32.12
N SER A 167 10.85 -4.33 -33.34
CA SER A 167 9.94 -5.43 -33.68
C SER A 167 10.09 -5.86 -35.13
N SER A 168 9.73 -7.11 -35.42
CA SER A 168 9.63 -7.60 -36.81
C SER A 168 8.65 -6.80 -37.66
N LEU A 169 7.65 -6.15 -37.01
CA LEU A 169 6.71 -5.26 -37.67
C LEU A 169 7.39 -3.98 -38.18
N VAL A 170 8.36 -3.43 -37.44
CA VAL A 170 9.15 -2.26 -37.89
C VAL A 170 9.99 -2.61 -39.12
N GLN A 171 10.69 -3.75 -39.10
CA GLN A 171 11.46 -4.21 -40.27
C GLN A 171 10.57 -4.45 -41.50
N GLU A 172 9.38 -5.03 -41.29
CA GLU A 172 8.42 -5.24 -42.37
C GLU A 172 7.88 -3.91 -42.93
N ALA A 173 7.56 -2.95 -42.05
CA ALA A 173 7.12 -1.63 -42.44
C ALA A 173 8.17 -0.87 -43.26
N GLU A 174 9.45 -0.92 -42.85
CA GLU A 174 10.57 -0.36 -43.62
C GLU A 174 10.68 -1.00 -45.01
N ARG A 175 10.51 -2.33 -45.10
CA ARG A 175 10.55 -3.05 -46.37
C ARG A 175 9.41 -2.64 -47.30
N VAL A 176 8.18 -2.55 -46.78
CA VAL A 176 7.01 -2.10 -47.55
C VAL A 176 7.20 -0.68 -48.04
N LEU A 177 7.65 0.23 -47.17
CA LEU A 177 7.95 1.62 -47.53
C LEU A 177 8.99 1.70 -48.65
N GLY A 178 10.05 0.89 -48.58
CA GLY A 178 11.08 0.83 -49.63
C GLY A 178 10.56 0.31 -50.97
N VAL A 179 9.57 -0.59 -50.98
CA VAL A 179 8.92 -1.06 -52.20
C VAL A 179 8.02 0.02 -52.80
N GLU A 180 7.16 0.64 -52.00
CA GLU A 180 6.21 1.65 -52.49
C GLU A 180 6.92 2.92 -52.98
N ARG A 181 8.04 3.33 -52.35
CA ARG A 181 8.85 4.47 -52.84
C ARG A 181 9.52 4.24 -54.20
N ARG A 182 9.65 2.99 -54.65
CA ARG A 182 10.24 2.64 -55.95
C ARG A 182 9.20 2.49 -57.07
N ARG A 183 7.92 2.49 -56.72
CA ARG A 183 6.80 2.33 -57.65
C ARG A 183 6.39 3.67 -58.24
#